data_AF-A0A2W1BWS3-F1
#
_entry.id   AF-A0A2W1BWS3-F1
#
_cell.length_a   1.000
_cell.length_b   1.000
_cell.length_c   1.000
_cell.angle_alpha   90.00
_cell.angle_beta   90.00
_cell.angle_gamma   90.00
#
_symmetry.space_group_name_H-M   'P 1'
#
loop_
_entity.id
_entity.type
_entity.pdbx_description
1 polymer ?
#
loop_
_entity_poly.entity_id
_entity_poly.type
_entity_poly.pdbx_seq_one_letter_code
_entity_poly.pdbx_strand_id
1 'polypeptide(L)'
;MSVQRSPPSTQLIKLQSPNPIIHYNSDSAINEDSTSQHGNYFNAKRFKRNFGDITPPSSPSSPFTNSEIRDLFDDFQAQQDKKFEQLNETLKTITNQNQDIQKSVDALSSQHNDLLLKIKNLGLENKNYRNRLTLIENQLDQQERNIRSTTVQIRNIPKQEGENKNLLTDILFNIGSTLELEPPILESEIRDVSRAKSETLVVDFVTTKL
;
A
#
# COMPACT_ATOMS: atom_id res chain seq x y z
N MET A 1 35.38 30.66 -17.04
CA MET A 1 35.96 29.34 -16.69
C MET A 1 35.18 28.76 -15.51
N SER A 2 34.89 27.46 -15.60
CA SER A 2 34.33 26.49 -14.63
C SER A 2 33.37 26.96 -13.53
N VAL A 3 32.08 26.68 -13.72
CA VAL A 3 31.12 26.53 -12.60
C VAL A 3 31.19 25.07 -12.14
N GLN A 4 31.81 24.85 -10.98
CA GLN A 4 31.88 23.53 -10.33
C GLN A 4 30.51 23.24 -9.70
N ARG A 5 29.77 22.27 -10.25
CA ARG A 5 28.51 21.78 -9.66
C ARG A 5 28.80 20.50 -8.88
N SER A 6 28.62 20.55 -7.56
CA SER A 6 28.58 19.35 -6.72
C SER A 6 27.23 18.64 -6.88
N PRO A 7 27.20 17.29 -6.85
CA PRO A 7 25.96 16.51 -6.98
C PRO A 7 25.12 16.59 -5.70
N PRO A 8 23.79 16.38 -5.78
CA PRO A 8 22.93 16.41 -4.61
C PRO A 8 23.26 15.23 -3.68
N SER A 9 23.36 15.53 -2.38
CA SER A 9 23.51 14.52 -1.33
C SER A 9 22.26 13.64 -1.31
N THR A 10 22.39 12.43 -1.88
CA THR A 10 21.36 11.41 -1.79
C THR A 10 21.48 10.78 -0.41
N GLN A 11 20.48 11.00 0.45
CA GLN A 11 20.38 10.23 1.68
C GLN A 11 20.23 8.75 1.30
N LEU A 12 21.27 7.97 1.57
CA LEU A 12 21.23 6.52 1.48
C LEU A 12 20.18 6.02 2.47
N ILE A 13 18.96 5.78 1.99
CA ILE A 13 18.02 4.91 2.67
C ILE A 13 18.73 3.56 2.76
N LYS A 14 19.07 3.16 3.98
CA LYS A 14 19.56 1.81 4.29
C LYS A 14 18.51 0.83 3.79
N LEU A 15 18.72 0.27 2.60
CA LEU A 15 18.13 -0.99 2.20
C LEU A 15 18.54 -1.99 3.28
N GLN A 16 17.59 -2.34 4.15
CA GLN A 16 17.73 -3.51 5.00
C GLN A 16 17.96 -4.69 4.05
N SER A 17 19.18 -5.22 4.09
CA SER A 17 19.51 -6.52 3.52
C SER A 17 18.45 -7.53 3.96
N PRO A 18 18.01 -8.45 3.08
CA PRO A 18 17.16 -9.55 3.52
C PRO A 18 17.87 -10.23 4.69
N ASN A 19 17.16 -10.41 5.79
CA ASN A 19 17.69 -11.14 6.96
C ASN A 19 18.31 -12.45 6.45
N PRO A 20 19.52 -12.80 6.90
CA PRO A 20 20.10 -14.08 6.52
C PRO A 20 19.12 -15.17 6.92
N ILE A 21 18.83 -16.07 5.98
CA ILE A 21 18.12 -17.32 6.25
C ILE A 21 18.84 -17.95 7.44
N ILE A 22 18.15 -18.04 8.58
CA ILE A 22 18.64 -18.79 9.73
C ILE A 22 18.55 -20.26 9.31
N HIS A 23 19.62 -20.75 8.71
CA HIS A 23 19.85 -22.17 8.61
C HIS A 23 20.01 -22.67 10.05
N TYR A 24 19.07 -23.48 10.52
CA TYR A 24 19.28 -24.32 11.69
C TYR A 24 20.37 -25.33 11.32
N ASN A 25 21.62 -24.89 11.40
CA ASN A 25 22.72 -25.80 11.54
C ASN A 25 22.49 -26.51 12.87
N SER A 26 22.41 -27.83 12.80
CA SER A 26 22.27 -28.73 13.94
C SER A 26 23.19 -28.26 15.06
N ASP A 27 22.60 -27.92 16.19
CA ASP A 27 23.31 -27.42 17.37
C ASP A 27 24.26 -28.51 17.88
N SER A 28 25.57 -28.30 17.76
CA SER A 28 26.59 -29.27 18.20
C SER A 28 26.51 -29.58 19.70
N ALA A 29 25.91 -28.68 20.49
CA ALA A 29 25.80 -28.83 21.94
C ALA A 29 24.75 -29.87 22.37
N ILE A 30 23.80 -30.24 21.51
CA ILE A 30 22.73 -31.20 21.86
C ILE A 30 23.22 -32.66 21.70
N ASN A 31 24.31 -32.91 20.95
CA ASN A 31 24.87 -34.25 20.75
C ASN A 31 26.07 -34.57 21.67
N GLU A 32 26.64 -33.62 22.42
CA GLU A 32 27.80 -33.91 23.27
C GLU A 32 27.46 -34.80 24.49
N ASP A 33 26.25 -34.68 25.04
CA ASP A 33 25.83 -35.48 26.19
C ASP A 33 25.46 -36.93 25.83
N SER A 34 25.17 -37.22 24.56
CA SER A 34 24.83 -38.58 24.10
C SER A 34 26.04 -39.39 23.64
N THR A 35 27.20 -38.75 23.40
CA THR A 35 28.39 -39.42 22.85
C THR A 35 29.57 -39.54 23.82
N SER A 36 29.45 -39.04 25.06
CA SER A 36 30.56 -38.99 26.04
C SER A 36 30.52 -40.08 27.14
N GLN A 37 29.50 -40.94 27.18
CA GLN A 37 29.32 -41.97 28.22
C GLN A 37 29.72 -43.41 27.81
N HIS A 38 30.37 -43.61 26.66
CA HIS A 38 30.83 -44.96 26.26
C HIS A 38 32.22 -44.95 25.62
N GLY A 39 33.24 -44.87 26.48
CA GLY A 39 34.63 -44.79 26.03
C GLY A 39 35.68 -45.24 27.04
N ASN A 40 35.40 -46.21 27.91
CA ASN A 40 36.44 -46.93 28.66
C ASN A 40 36.46 -48.39 28.22
N TYR A 41 36.98 -48.63 27.01
CA TYR A 41 37.36 -49.97 26.58
C TYR A 41 38.62 -50.38 27.35
N PHE A 42 38.43 -50.96 28.53
CA PHE A 42 39.41 -51.87 29.09
C PHE A 42 39.66 -52.96 28.03
N ASN A 43 40.91 -53.08 27.58
CA ASN A 43 41.40 -54.23 26.83
C ASN A 43 41.39 -55.47 27.73
N ALA A 44 40.19 -55.99 28.03
CA ALA A 44 40.03 -57.31 28.59
C ALA A 44 40.36 -58.32 27.49
N LYS A 45 41.43 -59.08 27.69
CA LYS A 45 41.76 -60.25 26.87
C LYS A 45 40.50 -61.10 26.71
N ARG A 46 39.92 -61.12 25.51
CA ARG A 46 38.80 -62.01 25.18
C ARG A 46 39.30 -63.44 25.29
N PHE A 47 38.96 -64.13 26.38
CA PHE A 47 38.99 -65.57 26.39
C PHE A 47 38.01 -66.05 25.31
N LYS A 48 38.54 -66.71 24.28
CA LYS A 48 37.72 -67.44 23.31
C LYS A 48 36.93 -68.48 24.10
N ARG A 49 35.61 -68.29 24.22
CA ARG A 49 34.73 -69.33 24.74
C ARG A 49 34.74 -70.46 23.72
N ASN A 50 35.09 -71.67 24.15
CA ASN A 50 34.97 -72.86 23.31
C ASN A 50 33.51 -72.99 22.88
N PHE A 51 33.30 -72.95 21.57
CA PHE A 51 32.01 -73.13 20.92
C PHE A 51 31.67 -74.63 20.88
N GLY A 52 31.61 -75.26 22.05
CA GLY A 52 31.42 -76.70 22.21
C GLY A 52 30.08 -77.11 22.81
N ASP A 53 29.41 -76.24 23.56
CA ASP A 53 28.19 -76.58 24.30
C ASP A 53 27.08 -75.53 24.11
N ILE A 54 26.55 -75.42 22.88
CA ILE A 54 25.21 -74.88 22.66
C ILE A 54 24.35 -76.03 22.14
N THR A 55 24.07 -76.98 23.04
CA THR A 55 22.89 -77.84 22.90
C THR A 55 21.66 -77.00 23.21
N PRO A 56 20.57 -77.12 22.43
CA PRO A 56 19.34 -76.37 22.70
C PRO A 56 18.78 -76.83 24.05
N PRO A 57 18.39 -75.91 24.96
CA PRO A 57 17.79 -76.30 26.23
C PRO A 57 16.37 -76.82 25.97
N SER A 58 16.21 -78.12 25.88
CA SER A 58 14.92 -78.81 26.01
C SER A 58 14.59 -79.07 27.50
N SER A 59 14.90 -78.10 28.39
CA SER A 59 14.65 -78.23 29.83
C SER A 59 13.41 -77.41 30.24
N PRO A 60 12.44 -77.97 30.98
CA PRO A 60 11.18 -77.32 31.34
C PRO A 60 11.30 -76.23 32.43
N SER A 61 12.52 -75.89 32.86
CA SER A 61 12.78 -74.99 34.00
C SER A 61 13.41 -73.64 33.61
N SER A 62 13.32 -73.24 32.33
CA SER A 62 13.63 -71.87 31.90
C SER A 62 12.44 -70.97 32.21
N PRO A 63 12.62 -69.82 32.90
CA PRO A 63 11.52 -68.90 33.22
C PRO A 63 10.96 -68.15 32.00
N PHE A 64 11.47 -68.42 30.79
CA PHE A 64 10.93 -67.92 29.54
C PHE A 64 10.79 -69.08 28.54
N THR A 65 9.57 -69.31 28.10
CA THR A 65 9.22 -70.26 27.05
C THR A 65 9.35 -69.58 25.68
N ASN A 66 9.69 -70.34 24.64
CA ASN A 66 9.75 -69.81 23.27
C ASN A 66 8.42 -69.20 22.79
N SER A 67 7.29 -69.55 23.42
CA SER A 67 5.98 -68.93 23.20
C SER A 67 5.92 -67.50 23.73
N GLU A 68 6.35 -67.25 24.97
CA GLU A 68 6.30 -65.90 25.57
C GLU A 68 7.20 -64.91 24.81
N ILE A 69 8.33 -65.38 24.26
CA ILE A 69 9.18 -64.56 23.40
C ILE A 69 8.46 -64.18 22.11
N ARG A 70 7.71 -65.10 21.50
CA ARG A 70 6.92 -64.81 20.29
C ARG A 70 5.79 -63.84 20.57
N ASP A 71 5.06 -64.03 21.67
CA ASP A 71 3.98 -63.14 22.08
C ASP A 71 4.49 -61.71 22.33
N LEU A 72 5.67 -61.55 22.95
CA LEU A 72 6.31 -60.24 23.13
C LEU A 72 6.73 -59.58 21.80
N PHE A 73 7.17 -60.38 20.81
CA PHE A 73 7.50 -59.87 19.48
C PHE A 73 6.26 -59.44 18.71
N ASP A 74 5.17 -60.21 18.81
CA ASP A 74 3.89 -59.89 18.18
C ASP A 74 3.28 -58.62 18.79
N ASP A 75 3.31 -58.48 20.13
CA ASP A 75 2.87 -57.27 20.83
C ASP A 75 3.73 -56.05 20.46
N PHE A 76 5.05 -56.23 20.37
CA PHE A 76 5.95 -55.16 19.94
C PHE A 76 5.68 -54.75 18.49
N GLN A 77 5.47 -55.71 17.59
CA GLN A 77 5.12 -55.44 16.20
C GLN A 77 3.80 -54.68 16.11
N ALA A 78 2.77 -55.11 16.83
CA ALA A 78 1.48 -54.42 16.88
C ALA A 78 1.61 -52.98 17.40
N GLN A 79 2.46 -52.73 18.40
CA GLN A 79 2.74 -51.38 18.90
C GLN A 79 3.48 -50.52 17.88
N GLN A 80 4.42 -51.09 17.11
CA GLN A 80 5.14 -50.38 16.06
C GLN A 80 4.20 -50.03 14.90
N ASP A 81 3.36 -50.97 14.46
CA ASP A 81 2.39 -50.74 13.39
C ASP A 81 1.43 -49.62 13.78
N LYS A 82 0.92 -49.63 15.02
CA LYS A 82 0.07 -48.56 15.54
C LYS A 82 0.78 -47.19 15.55
N LYS A 83 2.04 -47.13 15.97
CA LYS A 83 2.82 -45.87 15.93
C LYS A 83 3.06 -45.41 14.50
N PHE A 84 3.31 -46.35 13.59
CA PHE A 84 3.52 -46.06 12.17
C PHE A 84 2.25 -45.51 11.51
N GLU A 85 1.08 -46.07 11.83
CA GLU A 85 -0.21 -45.55 11.38
C GLU A 85 -0.44 -44.12 11.90
N GLN A 86 -0.21 -43.86 13.18
CA GLN A 86 -0.32 -42.51 13.76
C GLN A 86 0.65 -41.51 13.11
N LEU A 87 1.89 -41.92 12.82
CA LEU A 87 2.85 -41.11 12.09
C LEU A 87 2.37 -40.82 10.66
N ASN A 88 1.79 -41.80 9.97
CA ASN A 88 1.23 -41.57 8.64
C ASN A 88 0.01 -40.63 8.66
N GLU A 89 -0.85 -40.73 9.66
CA GLU A 89 -1.99 -39.81 9.83
C GLU A 89 -1.54 -38.37 10.12
N THR A 90 -0.56 -38.19 11.00
CA THR A 90 0.01 -36.87 11.30
C THR A 90 0.71 -36.28 10.08
N LEU A 91 1.48 -37.09 9.33
CA LEU A 91 2.09 -36.66 8.07
C LEU A 91 1.05 -36.22 7.04
N LYS A 92 -0.02 -37.00 6.84
CA LYS A 92 -1.13 -36.61 5.95
C LYS A 92 -1.75 -35.28 6.37
N THR A 93 -1.97 -35.10 7.68
CA THR A 93 -2.54 -33.86 8.22
C THR A 93 -1.61 -32.68 7.94
N ILE A 94 -0.30 -32.81 8.19
CA ILE A 94 0.70 -31.78 7.91
C ILE A 94 0.73 -31.46 6.41
N THR A 95 0.70 -32.47 5.54
CA THR A 95 0.70 -32.23 4.09
C THR A 95 -0.54 -31.48 3.62
N ASN A 96 -1.71 -31.80 4.17
CA ASN A 96 -2.95 -31.11 3.83
C ASN A 96 -2.93 -29.67 4.34
N GLN A 97 -2.48 -29.44 5.58
CA GLN A 97 -2.32 -28.10 6.13
C GLN A 97 -1.36 -27.26 5.30
N ASN A 98 -0.22 -27.82 4.87
CA ASN A 98 0.74 -27.11 4.02
C ASN A 98 0.14 -26.74 2.65
N GLN A 99 -0.67 -27.62 2.06
CA GLN A 99 -1.39 -27.31 0.82
C GLN A 99 -2.39 -26.17 1.00
N ASP A 100 -3.12 -26.16 2.11
CA ASP A 100 -4.10 -25.11 2.38
C ASP A 100 -3.43 -23.77 2.72
N ILE A 101 -2.29 -23.81 3.43
CA ILE A 101 -1.43 -22.64 3.63
C ILE A 101 -0.99 -22.08 2.28
N GLN A 102 -0.50 -22.91 1.37
CA GLN A 102 -0.06 -22.47 0.05
C GLN A 102 -1.20 -21.80 -0.74
N LYS A 103 -2.39 -22.41 -0.78
CA LYS A 103 -3.58 -21.79 -1.40
C LYS A 103 -3.93 -20.44 -0.77
N SER A 104 -3.84 -20.34 0.56
CA SER A 104 -4.14 -19.10 1.28
C SER A 104 -3.15 -17.98 0.93
N VAL A 105 -1.87 -18.32 0.78
CA VAL A 105 -0.81 -17.39 0.37
C VAL A 105 -1.01 -16.94 -1.07
N ASP A 106 -1.33 -17.86 -1.99
CA ASP A 106 -1.60 -17.54 -3.38
C ASP A 106 -2.81 -16.60 -3.51
N ALA A 107 -3.89 -16.88 -2.77
CA ALA A 107 -5.07 -16.03 -2.72
C ALA A 107 -4.75 -14.63 -2.17
N LEU A 108 -3.98 -14.56 -1.07
CA LEU A 108 -3.56 -13.29 -0.48
C LEU A 108 -2.66 -12.48 -1.43
N SER A 109 -1.75 -13.15 -2.13
CA SER A 109 -0.87 -12.52 -3.12
C SER A 109 -1.68 -11.95 -4.30
N SER A 110 -2.67 -12.69 -4.79
CA SER A 110 -3.60 -12.19 -5.81
C SER A 110 -4.36 -10.95 -5.33
N GLN A 111 -4.96 -11.01 -4.14
CA GLN A 111 -5.69 -9.86 -3.57
C GLN A 111 -4.79 -8.65 -3.36
N HIS A 112 -3.55 -8.88 -2.92
CA HIS A 112 -2.57 -7.82 -2.75
C HIS A 112 -2.25 -7.14 -4.09
N ASN A 113 -2.04 -7.91 -5.16
CA ASN A 113 -1.80 -7.37 -6.48
C ASN A 113 -3.01 -6.55 -7.00
N ASP A 114 -4.22 -7.04 -6.80
CA ASP A 114 -5.45 -6.33 -7.18
C ASP A 114 -5.61 -5.01 -6.42
N LEU A 115 -5.30 -5.00 -5.12
CA LEU A 115 -5.31 -3.79 -4.30
C LEU A 115 -4.26 -2.77 -4.79
N LEU A 116 -3.05 -3.23 -5.13
CA LEU A 116 -2.01 -2.36 -5.68
C LEU A 116 -2.45 -1.73 -7.02
N LEU A 117 -3.06 -2.51 -7.90
CA LEU A 117 -3.60 -2.01 -9.16
C LEU A 117 -4.70 -0.98 -8.90
N LYS A 118 -5.61 -1.25 -7.96
CA LYS A 118 -6.68 -0.31 -7.60
C LYS A 118 -6.13 1.00 -7.04
N ILE A 119 -5.13 0.94 -6.15
CA ILE A 119 -4.46 2.13 -5.60
C ILE A 119 -3.80 2.94 -6.72
N LYS A 120 -3.09 2.27 -7.64
CA LYS A 120 -2.45 2.94 -8.77
C LYS A 120 -3.47 3.66 -9.67
N ASN A 121 -4.58 2.99 -9.97
CA ASN A 121 -5.64 3.56 -10.79
C ASN A 121 -6.30 4.76 -10.10
N LEU A 122 -6.60 4.66 -8.81
CA LEU A 122 -7.12 5.78 -8.02
C LEU A 122 -6.14 6.95 -7.98
N GLY A 123 -4.83 6.68 -7.88
CA GLY A 123 -3.80 7.72 -7.94
C GLY A 123 -3.78 8.47 -9.28
N LEU A 124 -3.91 7.74 -10.40
CA LEU A 124 -4.02 8.34 -11.73
C LEU A 124 -5.31 9.15 -11.90
N GLU A 125 -6.43 8.62 -11.44
CA GLU A 125 -7.73 9.28 -11.53
C GLU A 125 -7.74 10.59 -10.71
N ASN A 126 -7.21 10.56 -9.49
CA ASN A 126 -7.07 11.74 -8.63
C ASN A 126 -6.21 12.83 -9.30
N LYS A 127 -5.09 12.44 -9.94
CA LYS A 127 -4.27 13.36 -10.71
C LYS A 127 -5.05 14.00 -11.86
N ASN A 128 -5.84 13.22 -12.59
CA ASN A 128 -6.67 13.72 -13.68
C ASN A 128 -7.75 14.68 -13.17
N TYR A 129 -8.41 14.38 -12.05
CA TYR A 129 -9.38 15.28 -11.44
C TYR A 129 -8.75 16.60 -11.01
N ARG A 130 -7.58 16.58 -10.39
CA ARG A 130 -6.87 17.82 -10.01
C ARG A 130 -6.53 18.67 -11.23
N ASN A 131 -6.01 18.06 -12.29
CA ASN A 131 -5.70 18.78 -13.53
C ASN A 131 -6.96 19.41 -14.14
N ARG A 132 -8.08 18.66 -14.16
CA ARG A 132 -9.35 19.17 -14.64
C ARG A 132 -9.88 20.30 -13.78
N LEU A 133 -9.76 20.19 -12.45
CA LEU A 133 -10.17 21.23 -11.52
C LEU A 133 -9.40 22.53 -11.80
N THR A 134 -8.07 22.46 -11.87
CA THR A 134 -7.23 23.61 -12.19
C THR A 134 -7.56 24.23 -13.54
N LEU A 135 -7.89 23.41 -14.55
CA LEU A 135 -8.32 23.91 -15.85
C LEU A 135 -9.63 24.70 -15.75
N ILE A 136 -10.61 24.17 -15.00
CA ILE A 136 -11.91 24.83 -14.80
C ILE A 136 -11.74 26.11 -13.98
N GLU A 137 -10.93 26.10 -12.93
CA GLU A 137 -10.61 27.29 -12.13
C GLU A 137 -10.00 28.39 -13.01
N ASN A 138 -9.03 28.04 -13.87
CA ASN A 138 -8.44 29.00 -14.80
C ASN A 138 -9.45 29.54 -15.82
N GLN A 139 -10.35 28.69 -16.32
CA GLN A 139 -11.40 29.12 -17.24
C GLN A 139 -12.39 30.07 -16.55
N LEU A 140 -12.78 29.76 -15.32
CA LEU A 140 -13.67 30.59 -14.52
C LEU A 140 -13.02 31.94 -14.20
N ASP A 141 -11.77 31.95 -13.77
CA ASP A 141 -10.98 33.17 -13.55
C ASP A 141 -10.88 34.01 -14.82
N GLN A 142 -10.64 33.39 -15.97
CA GLN A 142 -10.58 34.09 -17.25
C GLN A 142 -11.94 34.70 -17.62
N GLN A 143 -13.03 33.95 -17.43
CA GLN A 143 -14.39 34.45 -17.66
C GLN A 143 -14.73 35.61 -16.73
N GLU A 144 -14.40 35.52 -15.44
CA GLU A 144 -14.62 36.61 -14.49
C GLU A 144 -13.82 37.86 -14.87
N ARG A 145 -12.54 37.70 -15.26
CA ARG A 145 -11.72 38.82 -15.74
C ARG A 145 -12.32 39.44 -16.99
N ASN A 146 -12.80 38.63 -17.92
CA ASN A 146 -13.43 39.12 -19.15
C ASN A 146 -14.71 39.91 -18.84
N ILE A 147 -15.58 39.40 -17.96
CA ILE A 147 -16.80 40.11 -17.55
C ILE A 147 -16.45 41.43 -16.84
N ARG A 148 -15.47 41.41 -15.94
CA ARG A 148 -15.03 42.63 -15.24
C ARG A 148 -14.33 43.61 -16.16
N SER A 149 -13.72 43.16 -17.25
CA SER A 149 -13.03 44.05 -18.20
C SER A 149 -13.97 45.00 -18.92
N THR A 150 -15.22 44.59 -19.15
CA THR A 150 -16.25 45.44 -19.77
C THR A 150 -17.04 46.28 -18.77
N THR A 151 -16.82 46.07 -17.46
CA THR A 151 -17.60 46.72 -16.41
C THR A 151 -16.80 47.86 -15.76
N VAL A 152 -17.36 49.07 -15.76
CA VAL A 152 -16.81 50.24 -15.07
C VAL A 152 -17.68 50.60 -13.87
N GLN A 153 -17.04 50.87 -12.74
CA GLN A 153 -17.72 51.33 -11.52
C GLN A 153 -17.38 52.80 -11.26
N ILE A 154 -18.40 53.65 -11.34
CA ILE A 154 -18.32 55.06 -11.00
C ILE A 154 -18.87 55.22 -9.58
N ARG A 155 -18.01 55.68 -8.66
CA ARG A 155 -18.35 55.85 -7.24
C ARG A 155 -18.71 57.31 -6.95
N ASN A 156 -19.36 57.51 -5.81
CA ASN A 156 -19.75 58.81 -5.27
C ASN A 156 -20.74 59.57 -6.18
N ILE A 157 -21.66 58.85 -6.82
CA ILE A 157 -22.76 59.47 -7.57
C ILE A 157 -23.97 59.61 -6.63
N PRO A 158 -24.43 60.83 -6.33
CA PRO A 158 -25.60 61.06 -5.49
C PRO A 158 -26.81 60.27 -5.98
N LYS A 159 -27.62 59.78 -5.06
CA LYS A 159 -28.86 59.06 -5.38
C LYS A 159 -30.01 60.06 -5.53
N GLN A 160 -30.76 59.94 -6.61
CA GLN A 160 -32.01 60.65 -6.83
C GLN A 160 -33.20 59.72 -6.56
N GLU A 161 -34.33 60.27 -6.11
CA GLU A 161 -35.56 59.49 -5.94
C GLU A 161 -36.25 59.29 -7.30
N GLY A 162 -36.69 58.07 -7.60
CA GLY A 162 -37.32 57.75 -8.89
C GLY A 162 -36.35 57.55 -10.07
N GLU A 163 -35.10 57.17 -9.81
CA GLU A 163 -34.12 56.86 -10.85
C GLU A 163 -34.61 55.74 -11.80
N ASN A 164 -34.61 56.06 -13.09
CA ASN A 164 -34.83 55.11 -14.19
C ASN A 164 -33.52 54.90 -14.96
N LYS A 165 -33.44 53.81 -15.76
CA LYS A 165 -32.25 53.52 -16.59
C LYS A 165 -31.84 54.71 -17.46
N ASN A 166 -32.80 55.42 -18.05
CA ASN A 166 -32.55 56.59 -18.90
C ASN A 166 -31.89 57.75 -18.13
N LEU A 167 -32.28 57.97 -16.86
CA LEU A 167 -31.63 59.00 -16.03
C LEU A 167 -30.19 58.63 -15.69
N LEU A 168 -29.92 57.34 -15.48
CA LEU A 168 -28.57 56.85 -15.23
C LEU A 168 -27.67 56.96 -16.47
N THR A 169 -28.22 56.72 -17.66
CA THR A 169 -27.49 56.94 -18.93
C THR A 169 -27.23 58.43 -19.16
N ASP A 170 -28.18 59.31 -18.85
CA ASP A 170 -27.97 60.77 -18.95
C ASP A 170 -26.85 61.25 -18.02
N ILE A 171 -26.82 60.75 -16.77
CA ILE A 171 -25.72 61.02 -15.83
C ILE A 171 -24.39 60.53 -16.40
N LEU A 172 -24.35 59.35 -17.02
CA LEU A 172 -23.15 58.82 -17.64
C LEU A 172 -22.67 59.69 -18.82
N PHE A 173 -23.58 60.16 -19.69
CA PHE A 173 -23.23 61.07 -20.78
C PHE A 173 -22.73 62.42 -20.28
N ASN A 174 -23.33 62.95 -19.20
CA ASN A 174 -22.87 64.17 -18.56
C ASN A 174 -21.45 64.01 -17.99
N ILE A 175 -21.15 62.88 -17.36
CA ILE A 175 -19.81 62.55 -16.86
C ILE A 175 -18.82 62.48 -18.03
N GLY A 176 -19.18 61.75 -19.10
CA GLY A 176 -18.33 61.63 -20.29
C GLY A 176 -18.05 62.98 -20.96
N SER A 177 -19.06 63.84 -21.04
CA SER A 177 -18.93 65.20 -21.60
C SER A 177 -18.07 66.11 -20.71
N THR A 178 -18.20 65.99 -19.38
CA THR A 178 -17.42 66.77 -18.40
C THR A 178 -15.95 66.36 -18.42
N LEU A 179 -15.66 65.09 -18.71
CA LEU A 179 -14.30 64.55 -18.82
C LEU A 179 -13.69 64.73 -20.22
N GLU A 180 -14.42 65.36 -21.15
CA GLU A 180 -13.99 65.60 -22.55
C GLU A 180 -13.50 64.31 -23.23
N LEU A 181 -14.21 63.19 -23.03
CA LEU A 181 -13.84 61.90 -23.62
C LEU A 181 -14.01 61.92 -25.16
N GLU A 182 -12.95 61.57 -25.88
CA GLU A 182 -12.96 61.39 -27.33
C GLU A 182 -12.57 59.94 -27.67
N PRO A 183 -13.43 59.16 -28.37
CA PRO A 183 -14.76 59.48 -28.87
C PRO A 183 -15.83 59.59 -27.76
N PRO A 184 -16.94 60.31 -28.01
CA PRO A 184 -18.06 60.41 -27.07
C PRO A 184 -18.71 59.04 -26.87
N ILE A 185 -19.18 58.79 -25.65
CA ILE A 185 -19.88 57.56 -25.28
C ILE A 185 -21.17 57.46 -26.09
N LEU A 186 -21.35 56.36 -26.83
CA LEU A 186 -22.56 56.08 -27.59
C LEU A 186 -23.51 55.17 -26.80
N GLU A 187 -24.82 55.40 -26.92
CA GLU A 187 -25.82 54.54 -26.26
C GLU A 187 -25.72 53.07 -26.72
N SER A 188 -25.36 52.84 -27.98
CA SER A 188 -25.15 51.49 -28.54
C SER A 188 -23.97 50.73 -27.94
N GLU A 189 -23.04 51.43 -27.27
CA GLU A 189 -21.89 50.82 -26.62
C GLU A 189 -22.19 50.38 -25.18
N ILE A 190 -23.33 50.81 -24.63
CA ILE A 190 -23.76 50.48 -23.27
C ILE A 190 -24.66 49.25 -23.32
N ARG A 191 -24.27 48.19 -22.61
CA ARG A 191 -25.08 46.97 -22.49
C ARG A 191 -26.11 47.10 -21.37
N ASP A 192 -25.67 47.56 -20.21
CA ASP A 192 -26.55 47.79 -19.06
C ASP A 192 -25.98 48.86 -18.13
N VAL A 193 -26.88 49.57 -17.46
CA VAL A 193 -26.55 50.55 -16.43
C VAL A 193 -27.40 50.27 -15.21
N SER A 194 -26.74 50.04 -14.08
CA SER A 194 -27.41 49.75 -12.83
C SER A 194 -26.69 50.36 -11.64
N ARG A 195 -27.40 50.51 -10.53
CA ARG A 195 -26.85 50.99 -9.26
C ARG A 195 -26.67 49.79 -8.33
N ALA A 196 -25.44 49.40 -8.02
CA ALA A 196 -25.17 48.23 -7.18
C ALA A 196 -25.17 48.55 -5.68
N LYS A 197 -24.73 49.77 -5.31
CA LYS A 197 -24.76 50.32 -3.94
C LYS A 197 -25.34 51.74 -4.01
N SER A 198 -25.79 52.29 -2.89
CA SER A 198 -26.43 53.62 -2.83
C SER A 198 -25.68 54.70 -3.62
N GLU A 199 -24.35 54.65 -3.67
CA GLU A 199 -23.50 55.67 -4.31
C GLU A 199 -22.63 55.13 -5.46
N THR A 200 -22.83 53.89 -5.92
CA THR A 200 -22.01 53.29 -6.99
C THR A 200 -22.86 52.91 -8.20
N LEU A 201 -22.53 53.53 -9.31
CA LEU A 201 -23.09 53.27 -10.63
C LEU A 201 -22.18 52.27 -11.36
N VAL A 202 -22.76 51.18 -11.82
CA VAL A 202 -22.10 50.09 -12.53
C VAL A 202 -22.58 50.12 -13.98
N VAL A 203 -21.64 50.32 -14.88
CA VAL A 203 -21.87 50.36 -16.33
C VAL A 203 -21.20 49.15 -16.95
N ASP A 204 -21.96 48.32 -17.66
CA ASP A 204 -21.39 47.25 -18.49
C ASP A 204 -21.41 47.70 -19.96
N PHE A 205 -20.24 47.68 -20.59
CA PHE A 205 -20.08 48.04 -21.99
C PHE A 205 -20.12 46.80 -22.89
N VAL A 206 -20.51 46.98 -24.15
CA VAL A 206 -20.63 45.87 -25.10
C VAL A 206 -19.26 45.33 -25.49
N THR A 207 -18.26 46.21 -25.65
CA THR A 207 -16.92 45.85 -26.08
C THR A 207 -15.86 46.67 -25.35
N THR A 208 -14.75 46.04 -25.01
CA THR A 208 -13.49 46.72 -24.69
C THR A 208 -12.71 46.89 -26.00
N LYS A 209 -12.51 48.13 -26.45
CA LYS A 209 -11.50 48.41 -27.49
C LYS A 209 -10.14 48.46 -26.79
N LEU A 210 -9.24 47.57 -27.19
CA LEU A 210 -7.81 47.62 -26.85
C LEU A 210 -7.10 48.67 -27.69
#